data_AF-A0A7R9JV21-F1
#
_entry.id   AF-A0A7R9JV21-F1
#
_cell.length_a   1.000
_cell.length_b   1.000
_cell.length_c   1.000
_cell.angle_alpha   90.00
_cell.angle_beta   90.00
_cell.angle_gamma   90.00
#
_symmetry.space_group_name_H-M   'P 1'
#
loop_
_entity.id
_entity.type
_entity.pdbx_description
1 polymer ?
#
loop_
_entity_poly.entity_id
_entity_poly.type
_entity_poly.pdbx_seq_one_letter_code
_entity_poly.pdbx_strand_id
1 'polypeptide(L)'
;MKLEAQSPTVSTADAALLGGCRKGSSVKVTITPCQPKTLTHLPKRQPVDIGFDDLTYTVREGRKKKEKLILKSVSGRLRSGELTAIMGPSGAGKSTLLNILTGYK
;
A
#
# COMPACT_ATOMS: atom_id res chain seq x y z
N MET A 1 3.55 -28.45 25.53
CA MET A 1 3.14 -28.93 24.19
C MET A 1 4.01 -28.23 23.17
N LYS A 2 5.11 -28.89 22.78
CA LYS A 2 6.15 -28.34 21.89
C LYS A 2 5.97 -29.02 20.54
N LEU A 3 5.58 -28.27 19.52
CA LEU A 3 5.49 -28.74 18.14
C LEU A 3 6.88 -28.57 17.50
N GLU A 4 7.57 -29.68 17.32
CA GLU A 4 8.83 -29.78 16.61
C GLU A 4 8.51 -30.03 15.12
N ALA A 5 8.69 -29.02 14.28
CA ALA A 5 8.55 -29.16 12.85
C ALA A 5 9.86 -29.74 12.27
N GLN A 6 9.82 -31.00 11.86
CA GLN A 6 10.90 -31.68 11.18
C GLN A 6 11.14 -31.03 9.81
N SER A 7 12.38 -30.65 9.52
CA SER A 7 12.82 -30.19 8.20
C SER A 7 12.91 -31.37 7.22
N PRO A 8 12.41 -31.27 5.98
CA PRO A 8 12.64 -32.30 4.98
C PRO A 8 14.08 -32.20 4.48
N THR A 9 14.88 -33.23 4.76
CA THR A 9 16.16 -33.49 4.10
C THR A 9 15.89 -34.00 2.69
N VAL A 10 16.10 -33.16 1.67
CA VAL A 10 16.05 -33.61 0.27
C VAL A 10 17.48 -33.80 -0.21
N SER A 11 17.80 -35.06 -0.52
CA SER A 11 19.08 -35.58 -0.99
C SER A 11 19.48 -35.00 -2.35
N THR A 12 20.72 -34.50 -2.44
CA THR A 12 21.37 -33.86 -3.60
C THR A 12 21.75 -34.82 -4.75
N ALA A 13 21.18 -36.02 -4.80
CA ALA A 13 21.44 -36.97 -5.88
C ALA A 13 20.20 -37.07 -6.75
N ASP A 14 20.25 -36.45 -7.93
CA ASP A 14 19.47 -36.74 -9.16
C ASP A 14 19.08 -35.46 -9.90
N ALA A 15 20.07 -34.80 -10.50
CA ALA A 15 19.84 -33.90 -11.62
C ALA A 15 21.06 -33.90 -12.55
N ALA A 16 21.41 -35.10 -13.03
CA ALA A 16 22.30 -35.24 -14.16
C ALA A 16 21.49 -35.34 -15.46
N LEU A 17 21.89 -34.50 -16.41
CA LEU A 17 21.70 -34.57 -17.86
C LEU A 17 20.42 -33.99 -18.46
N LEU A 18 20.60 -32.93 -19.26
CA LEU A 18 20.41 -33.00 -20.71
C LEU A 18 21.18 -31.84 -21.41
N GLY A 19 22.30 -32.20 -22.04
CA GLY A 19 22.71 -31.78 -23.40
C GLY A 19 22.92 -30.31 -23.76
N GLY A 20 24.15 -30.01 -24.22
CA GLY A 20 24.37 -29.12 -25.39
C GLY A 20 25.07 -27.78 -25.13
N CYS A 21 26.35 -27.68 -25.50
CA CYS A 21 27.13 -26.44 -25.54
C CYS A 21 26.51 -25.38 -26.48
N ARG A 22 26.21 -24.18 -25.97
CA ARG A 22 26.33 -22.91 -26.72
C ARG A 22 26.87 -21.82 -25.80
N LYS A 23 27.84 -21.06 -26.31
CA LYS A 23 28.48 -19.93 -25.62
C LYS A 23 27.44 -18.96 -25.07
N GLY A 24 27.48 -18.71 -23.77
CA GLY A 24 26.73 -17.68 -23.08
C GLY A 24 27.12 -17.75 -21.61
N SER A 25 27.57 -16.63 -21.03
CA SER A 25 27.89 -16.57 -19.61
C SER A 25 26.68 -17.00 -18.79
N SER A 26 26.75 -18.18 -18.16
CA SER A 26 25.74 -18.67 -17.25
C SER A 26 25.71 -17.77 -16.01
N VAL A 27 24.79 -16.80 -16.00
CA VAL A 27 24.51 -16.01 -14.81
C VAL A 27 23.71 -16.90 -13.86
N LYS A 28 24.38 -17.42 -12.84
CA LYS A 28 23.74 -18.20 -11.77
C LYS A 28 22.95 -17.22 -10.89
N VAL A 29 21.65 -17.08 -11.17
CA VAL A 29 20.74 -16.25 -10.37
C VAL A 29 20.32 -17.05 -9.14
N THR A 30 20.90 -16.72 -7.99
CA THR A 30 20.47 -17.28 -6.71
C THR A 30 19.43 -16.35 -6.09
N ILE A 31 18.17 -16.76 -6.10
CA ILE A 31 17.10 -16.07 -5.36
C ILE A 31 17.17 -16.55 -3.91
N THR A 32 17.73 -15.74 -3.02
CA THR A 32 17.66 -16.01 -1.58
C THR A 32 16.32 -15.51 -1.05
N PRO A 33 15.42 -16.39 -0.54
CA PRO A 33 14.20 -15.94 0.11
C PRO A 33 14.57 -15.13 1.35
N CYS A 34 14.31 -13.82 1.31
CA CYS A 34 14.51 -12.96 2.47
C CYS A 34 13.42 -13.31 3.50
N GLN A 35 13.83 -13.79 4.66
CA GLN A 35 12.92 -14.07 5.77
C GLN A 35 12.10 -12.80 6.08
N PRO A 36 10.75 -12.86 6.05
CA PRO A 36 9.92 -11.72 6.34
C PRO A 36 10.18 -11.29 7.79
N LYS A 37 10.80 -10.11 7.96
CA LYS A 37 11.03 -9.51 9.27
C LYS A 37 9.67 -9.20 9.88
N THR A 38 9.26 -10.03 10.82
CA THR A 38 8.00 -9.86 11.53
C THR A 38 8.18 -8.68 12.49
N LEU A 39 7.59 -7.53 12.15
CA LEU A 39 7.64 -6.33 12.99
C LEU A 39 6.78 -6.55 14.25
N THR A 40 7.33 -7.24 15.24
CA THR A 40 6.67 -7.61 16.51
C THR A 40 6.45 -6.44 17.45
N HIS A 41 7.01 -5.26 17.15
CA HIS A 41 7.04 -4.12 18.06
C HIS A 41 6.23 -2.90 17.57
N LEU A 42 5.34 -3.10 16.60
CA LEU A 42 4.40 -2.05 16.21
C LEU A 42 3.31 -1.92 17.30
N PRO A 43 3.08 -0.73 17.86
CA PRO A 43 1.97 -0.52 18.78
C PRO A 43 0.68 -0.91 18.06
N LYS A 44 -0.04 -1.91 18.59
CA LYS A 44 -1.39 -2.26 18.13
C LYS A 44 -2.32 -1.09 18.47
N ARG A 45 -2.47 -0.15 17.52
CA ARG A 45 -3.50 0.89 17.63
C ARG A 45 -4.86 0.24 17.39
N GLN A 46 -5.85 0.70 18.16
CA GLN A 46 -7.23 0.30 17.92
C GLN A 46 -7.64 0.76 16.51
N PRO A 47 -8.43 -0.03 15.78
CA PRO A 47 -9.04 0.39 14.52
C PRO A 47 -9.81 1.71 14.75
N VAL A 48 -9.58 2.71 13.89
CA VAL A 48 -10.28 4.01 13.95
C VAL A 48 -11.06 4.19 12.66
N ASP A 49 -12.35 4.45 12.80
CA ASP A 49 -13.22 4.84 11.69
C ASP A 49 -13.14 6.35 11.47
N ILE A 50 -13.15 6.77 10.22
CA ILE A 50 -13.12 8.18 9.83
C ILE A 50 -14.47 8.55 9.24
N GLY A 51 -15.12 9.58 9.78
CA GLY A 51 -16.38 10.11 9.25
C GLY A 51 -16.25 11.60 8.96
N PHE A 52 -16.92 12.06 7.91
CA PHE A 52 -17.04 13.48 7.59
C PHE A 52 -18.45 13.78 7.08
N ASP A 53 -19.00 14.91 7.50
CA ASP A 53 -20.37 15.34 7.19
C ASP A 53 -20.33 16.79 6.69
N ASP A 54 -20.98 17.04 5.55
CA ASP A 54 -21.14 18.35 4.90
C ASP A 54 -19.83 19.14 4.68
N LEU A 55 -18.75 18.41 4.38
CA LEU A 55 -17.42 18.98 4.21
C LEU A 55 -17.37 19.89 2.99
N THR A 56 -17.08 21.17 3.23
CA THR A 56 -16.97 22.22 2.22
C THR A 56 -15.60 22.88 2.30
N TYR A 57 -14.91 23.01 1.17
CA TYR A 57 -13.55 23.56 1.14
C TYR A 57 -13.36 24.52 -0.02
N THR A 58 -12.83 25.70 0.31
CA THR A 58 -12.59 26.82 -0.61
C THR A 58 -11.12 27.23 -0.55
N VAL A 59 -10.50 27.46 -1.72
CA VAL A 59 -9.13 27.96 -1.82
C VAL A 59 -9.11 29.38 -2.37
N ARG A 60 -8.19 30.19 -1.87
CA ARG A 60 -7.90 31.53 -2.40
C ARG A 60 -6.75 31.45 -3.41
N GLU A 61 -7.01 31.79 -4.67
CA GLU A 61 -5.94 31.94 -5.65
C GLU A 61 -5.26 33.32 -5.47
N GLY A 62 -3.95 33.35 -5.19
CA GLY A 62 -3.25 34.61 -4.89
C GLY A 62 -3.18 35.63 -6.03
N ARG A 63 -3.53 35.24 -7.26
CA ARG A 63 -3.42 36.12 -8.46
C ARG A 63 -4.73 36.80 -8.86
N LYS A 64 -5.87 36.25 -8.44
CA LYS A 64 -7.20 36.84 -8.64
C LYS A 64 -7.89 36.64 -7.31
N LYS A 65 -8.41 37.68 -6.65
CA LYS A 65 -9.21 37.63 -5.40
C LYS A 65 -10.53 36.82 -5.56
N LYS A 66 -10.46 35.66 -6.19
CA LYS A 66 -11.56 34.77 -6.49
C LYS A 66 -11.37 33.53 -5.63
N GLU A 67 -12.37 33.27 -4.81
CA GLU A 67 -12.46 32.04 -4.03
C GLU A 67 -12.94 30.93 -4.96
N LYS A 68 -12.22 29.82 -4.96
CA LYS A 68 -12.57 28.63 -5.74
C LYS A 68 -13.07 27.56 -4.78
N LEU A 69 -14.33 27.19 -4.94
CA LEU A 69 -14.92 26.04 -4.27
C LEU A 69 -14.31 24.76 -4.86
N ILE A 70 -13.70 23.92 -4.02
CA ILE A 70 -13.09 22.66 -4.42
C ILE A 70 -13.97 21.48 -4.02
N LEU A 71 -14.46 21.49 -2.77
CA LEU A 71 -15.36 20.47 -2.24
C LEU A 71 -16.66 21.15 -1.82
N LYS A 72 -17.79 20.52 -2.17
CA LYS A 72 -19.13 21.03 -1.91
C LYS A 72 -19.94 19.97 -1.18
N SER A 73 -20.19 20.18 0.11
CA SER A 73 -21.05 19.32 0.95
C SER A 73 -20.77 17.83 0.76
N VAL A 74 -19.51 17.43 0.94
CA VAL A 74 -19.10 16.03 0.81
C VAL A 74 -19.30 15.34 2.15
N SER A 75 -20.04 14.23 2.17
CA SER A 75 -20.29 13.41 3.36
C SER A 75 -19.90 11.96 3.08
N GLY A 76 -19.38 11.25 4.08
CA GLY A 76 -18.89 9.89 3.91
C GLY A 76 -18.26 9.30 5.17
N ARG A 77 -18.05 7.97 5.14
CA ARG A 77 -17.41 7.22 6.22
C ARG A 77 -16.43 6.21 5.65
N LEU A 78 -15.25 6.12 6.24
CA LEU A 78 -14.21 5.15 5.96
C LEU A 78 -14.09 4.26 7.19
N ARG A 79 -14.39 2.98 7.03
CA ARG A 79 -14.29 1.99 8.09
C ARG A 79 -12.89 1.40 8.16
N SER A 80 -12.40 1.19 9.37
CA SER A 80 -11.13 0.51 9.57
C SER A 80 -11.23 -0.96 9.15
N GLY A 81 -10.21 -1.46 8.44
CA GLY A 81 -10.18 -2.83 7.91
C GLY A 81 -10.83 -2.99 6.53
N GLU A 82 -11.36 -1.92 5.93
CA GLU A 82 -11.91 -1.92 4.58
C GLU A 82 -11.03 -1.15 3.59
N LEU A 83 -10.91 -1.65 2.36
CA LEU A 83 -10.25 -0.94 1.27
C LEU A 83 -11.21 0.06 0.63
N THR A 84 -11.05 1.35 0.95
CA THR A 84 -11.84 2.43 0.33
C THR A 84 -11.05 3.13 -0.78
N ALA A 85 -11.69 3.36 -1.93
CA ALA A 85 -11.09 4.08 -3.06
C ALA A 85 -11.88 5.36 -3.41
N ILE A 86 -11.16 6.46 -3.64
CA ILE A 86 -11.74 7.73 -4.10
C ILE A 86 -11.44 7.89 -5.59
N MET A 87 -12.49 7.91 -6.42
CA MET A 87 -12.39 7.96 -7.87
C MET A 87 -13.03 9.23 -8.46
N GLY A 88 -12.62 9.61 -9.68
CA GLY A 88 -13.17 10.78 -10.38
C GLY A 88 -12.16 11.46 -11.32
N PRO A 89 -12.62 12.42 -12.14
CA PRO A 89 -11.77 13.10 -13.13
C PRO A 89 -10.66 13.93 -12.48
N SER A 90 -9.64 14.30 -13.27
CA SER A 90 -8.60 15.21 -12.82
C SER A 90 -9.23 16.56 -12.44
N GLY A 91 -8.83 17.13 -11.29
CA GLY A 91 -9.40 18.39 -10.79
C GLY A 91 -10.68 18.27 -9.95
N ALA A 92 -11.24 17.07 -9.75
CA ALA A 92 -12.44 16.86 -8.91
C ALA A 92 -12.23 17.11 -7.39
N GLY A 93 -10.99 17.35 -6.94
CA GLY A 93 -10.70 17.59 -5.52
C GLY A 93 -10.36 16.34 -4.71
N LYS A 94 -10.11 15.17 -5.33
CA LYS A 94 -9.75 13.91 -4.63
C LYS A 94 -8.55 14.07 -3.70
N SER A 95 -7.41 14.51 -4.22
CA SER A 95 -6.21 14.75 -3.40
C SER A 95 -6.44 15.85 -2.36
N THR A 96 -7.32 16.82 -2.64
CA THR A 96 -7.71 17.84 -1.67
C THR A 96 -8.51 17.24 -0.52
N LEU A 97 -9.47 16.34 -0.80
CA LEU A 97 -10.20 15.59 0.22
C LEU A 97 -9.25 14.76 1.09
N LEU A 98 -8.33 14.01 0.47
CA LEU A 98 -7.32 13.25 1.22
C LEU A 98 -6.47 14.14 2.12
N ASN A 99 -6.02 15.30 1.64
CA ASN A 99 -5.23 16.24 2.43
C ASN A 99 -6.00 16.74 3.66
N ILE A 100 -7.29 17.05 3.51
CA ILE A 100 -8.12 17.50 4.62
C ILE A 100 -8.30 16.38 5.66
N LEU A 101 -8.54 15.14 5.21
CA LEU A 101 -8.68 13.98 6.11
C LEU A 101 -7.39 13.63 6.86
N THR A 102 -6.22 13.87 6.24
CA THR A 102 -4.92 13.64 6.90
C THR A 102 -4.46 14.81 7.75
N GLY A 103 -5.21 15.93 7.77
CA GLY A 103 -4.79 17.17 8.44
C GLY A 103 -3.61 17.85 7.77
N TYR A 104 -3.38 17.60 6.48
CA TYR A 104 -2.37 18.27 5.69
C TYR A 104 -2.94 19.56 5.07
N LYS A 105 -2.37 20.71 5.49
CA LYS A 105 -2.73 22.12 5.21
C LYS A 105 -3.66 22.79 6.21
#